data_AF-A0AAE0YQN1-F1
#
_entry.id   AF-A0AAE0YQN1-F1
#
_cell.length_a   1.000
_cell.length_b   1.000
_cell.length_c   1.000
_cell.angle_alpha   90.00
_cell.angle_beta   90.00
_cell.angle_gamma   90.00
#
_symmetry.space_group_name_H-M   'P 1'
#
loop_
_entity.id
_entity.type
_entity.pdbx_description
1 polymer ?
#
loop_
_entity_poly.entity_id
_entity_poly.type
_entity_poly.pdbx_seq_one_letter_code
_entity_poly.pdbx_strand_id
1 'polypeptide(L)' 'MSFLVVLVLAVFWQSSSGATWLTQYDAAFTFQCVDNYLLKSVDSVHSSRAEDRVFNFTCDVVPASVTLGDCEWS' A
#
# COMPACT_ATOMS: atom_id res chain seq x y z
N MET A 1 3.70 12.80 -46.13
CA MET A 1 4.70 12.34 -45.13
C MET A 1 4.83 13.48 -44.12
N SER A 2 4.38 13.46 -42.88
CA SER A 2 3.88 12.40 -42.03
C SER A 2 3.18 13.04 -40.83
N PHE A 3 1.91 13.45 -40.96
CA PHE A 3 1.10 13.82 -39.79
C PHE A 3 0.54 12.59 -39.07
N LEU A 4 0.45 11.45 -39.75
CA LEU A 4 0.05 10.16 -39.17
C LEU A 4 1.12 9.51 -38.27
N VAL A 5 2.38 9.93 -38.37
CA VAL A 5 3.48 9.33 -37.56
C VAL A 5 3.57 9.97 -36.17
N VAL A 6 3.10 11.20 -35.99
CA VAL A 6 3.19 11.91 -34.71
C VAL A 6 2.18 11.36 -33.69
N LEU A 7 0.99 10.94 -34.12
CA LEU A 7 -0.04 10.36 -33.25
C LEU A 7 0.34 8.97 -32.69
N VAL A 8 1.20 8.23 -33.37
CA VAL A 8 1.66 6.90 -32.93
C VAL A 8 2.72 7.01 -31.81
N LEU A 9 3.43 8.13 -31.71
CA LEU A 9 4.45 8.36 -30.67
C LEU A 9 3.87 8.76 -29.29
N ALA A 10 2.59 9.12 -29.21
CA ALA A 10 1.94 9.52 -27.96
C ALA A 10 1.36 8.34 -27.14
N VAL A 11 1.43 7.10 -27.66
CA VAL A 11 0.73 5.94 -27.07
C VAL A 11 1.62 5.07 -26.17
N PHE A 12 2.91 5.39 -26.02
CA PHE A 12 3.83 4.61 -25.18
C PHE A 12 4.33 5.40 -23.95
N TRP A 13 3.40 5.82 -23.11
CA TRP A 13 3.71 6.10 -21.70
C TRP A 13 3.04 5.02 -20.86
N GLN A 14 3.65 3.83 -20.87
CA GLN A 14 3.30 2.79 -19.91
C GLN A 14 3.63 3.31 -18.52
N SER A 15 2.60 3.76 -17.80
CA SER A 15 2.68 4.07 -16.38
C SER A 15 3.20 2.82 -15.69
N SER A 16 4.37 2.90 -15.07
CA SER A 16 4.90 1.81 -14.27
C SER A 16 3.89 1.52 -13.14
N SER A 17 3.12 0.44 -13.25
CA SER A 17 2.32 -0.07 -12.14
C SER A 17 3.27 -0.73 -11.13
N GLY A 18 4.13 0.08 -10.51
CA GLY A 18 4.71 -0.28 -9.24
C GLY A 18 3.57 -0.49 -8.26
N ALA A 19 3.67 -1.52 -7.40
CA ALA A 19 2.72 -1.70 -6.32
C ALA A 19 2.56 -0.36 -5.60
N THR A 20 1.34 0.18 -5.56
CA THR A 20 1.08 1.43 -4.85
C THR A 20 1.04 1.11 -3.37
N TRP A 21 2.03 1.60 -2.65
CA TRP A 21 2.10 1.52 -1.20
C TRP A 21 1.30 2.65 -0.58
N LEU A 22 0.61 2.38 0.54
CA LEU A 22 -0.15 3.38 1.28
C LEU A 22 0.75 4.38 2.02
N THR A 23 2.02 4.02 2.22
CA THR A 23 3.02 4.87 2.87
C THR A 23 4.18 5.18 1.93
N GLN A 24 5.01 6.15 2.32
CA GLN A 24 6.23 6.54 1.61
C GLN A 24 7.44 6.25 2.50
N TYR A 25 8.61 6.00 1.89
CA TYR A 25 9.88 5.92 2.61
C TYR A 25 10.23 7.25 3.27
N ASP A 26 10.94 7.19 4.39
CA ASP A 26 11.45 8.33 5.16
C ASP A 26 10.35 9.31 5.59
N ALA A 27 9.10 8.85 5.64
CA ALA A 27 7.94 9.66 5.94
C ALA A 27 7.17 9.06 7.12
N ALA A 28 6.81 9.92 8.07
CA ALA A 28 5.88 9.54 9.13
C ALA A 28 4.49 9.28 8.53
N PHE A 29 3.81 8.26 9.03
CA PHE A 29 2.43 7.97 8.66
C PHE A 29 1.62 7.56 9.89
N THR A 30 0.30 7.69 9.79
CA THR A 30 -0.65 7.11 10.73
C THR A 30 -1.72 6.43 9.91
N PHE A 31 -2.04 5.19 10.28
CA PHE A 31 -3.10 4.42 9.64
C PHE A 31 -4.05 3.91 10.71
N GLN A 32 -5.34 4.06 10.48
CA GLN A 32 -6.40 3.59 11.37
C GLN A 32 -7.50 2.94 10.53
N CYS A 33 -7.96 1.76 10.96
CA CYS A 33 -9.17 1.16 10.41
C CYS A 33 -10.41 1.98 10.81
N VAL A 34 -11.46 1.90 10.01
CA VAL A 34 -12.77 2.45 10.38
C VAL A 34 -13.31 1.76 11.65
N ASP A 35 -14.24 2.40 12.34
CA ASP A 35 -14.82 1.87 13.57
C ASP A 35 -15.39 0.45 13.38
N ASN A 36 -15.20 -0.41 14.39
CA ASN A 36 -15.59 -1.83 14.39
C ASN A 36 -14.87 -2.73 13.37
N TYR A 37 -13.77 -2.27 12.78
CA TYR A 37 -12.87 -3.10 11.98
C TYR A 37 -11.55 -3.30 12.72
N LEU A 38 -10.95 -4.48 12.55
CA LEU A 38 -9.61 -4.80 13.03
C LEU A 38 -8.58 -4.64 11.91
N LEU A 39 -7.34 -4.36 12.28
CA LEU A 39 -6.19 -4.48 11.37
C LEU A 39 -5.96 -5.96 11.09
N LYS A 40 -6.19 -6.38 9.84
CA LYS A 40 -6.14 -7.79 9.42
C LYS A 40 -4.77 -8.20 8.89
N SER A 41 -4.15 -7.37 8.06
CA SER A 41 -2.82 -7.66 7.51
C SER A 41 -1.97 -6.40 7.39
N VAL A 42 -0.67 -6.62 7.45
CA VAL A 42 0.38 -5.63 7.19
C VAL A 42 1.34 -6.25 6.19
N ASP A 43 1.38 -5.71 4.98
CA ASP A 43 2.35 -6.05 3.96
C ASP A 43 3.42 -4.97 3.91
N SER A 44 4.69 -5.35 3.77
CA SER A 44 5.78 -4.37 3.69
C SER A 44 6.86 -4.75 2.70
N VAL A 45 7.49 -3.74 2.12
CA VAL A 45 8.71 -3.89 1.33
C VAL A 45 9.81 -2.97 1.86
N HIS A 46 10.95 -3.57 2.16
CA HIS A 46 12.16 -2.88 2.58
C HIS A 46 12.97 -2.39 1.36
N SER A 47 13.55 -1.20 1.49
CA SER A 47 14.54 -0.65 0.56
C SER A 47 15.84 -0.41 1.31
N SER A 48 16.94 -1.06 0.90
CA SER A 48 18.26 -0.80 1.47
C SER A 48 18.86 0.54 1.02
N ARG A 49 18.27 1.21 0.03
CA ARG A 49 18.68 2.58 -0.32
C ARG A 49 18.14 3.60 0.70
N ALA A 50 16.91 3.40 1.15
CA ALA A 50 16.26 4.26 2.15
C ALA A 50 16.57 3.78 3.58
N GLU A 51 16.98 2.52 3.75
CA GLU A 51 17.07 1.84 5.06
C GLU A 51 15.74 1.87 5.82
N ASP A 52 14.65 1.78 5.05
CA ASP A 52 13.27 1.94 5.55
C ASP A 52 12.30 0.98 4.83
N ARG A 53 11.04 0.98 5.24
CA ARG A 53 9.94 0.15 4.73
C ARG A 53 8.75 1.00 4.32
N VAL A 54 8.10 0.56 3.24
CA VAL A 54 6.75 1.01 2.88
C VAL A 54 5.74 -0.07 3.22
N PHE A 55 4.51 0.35 3.52
CA PHE A 55 3.48 -0.52 4.08
C PHE A 55 2.17 -0.44 3.30
N ASN A 56 1.49 -1.58 3.23
CA ASN A 56 0.08 -1.70 2.89
C ASN A 56 -0.65 -2.35 4.06
N PHE A 57 -1.87 -1.90 4.31
CA PHE A 57 -2.69 -2.33 5.44
C PHE A 57 -4.03 -2.81 4.91
N THR A 58 -4.55 -3.87 5.51
CA THR A 58 -5.94 -4.27 5.28
C THR A 58 -6.71 -4.29 6.58
N CYS A 59 -7.97 -3.89 6.51
CA CYS A 59 -8.91 -3.92 7.62
C CYS A 59 -10.01 -4.93 7.31
N ASP A 60 -10.57 -5.54 8.34
CA ASP A 60 -11.71 -6.44 8.20
C ASP A 60 -12.66 -6.33 9.40
N VAL A 61 -13.91 -6.74 9.22
CA VAL A 61 -14.90 -6.74 10.29
C VAL A 61 -14.43 -7.70 11.38
N VAL A 62 -14.58 -7.31 12.64
CA VAL A 62 -14.30 -8.22 13.77
C VAL A 62 -15.28 -9.40 13.70
N PRO A 63 -14.82 -10.64 13.43
CA PRO A 63 -15.73 -11.78 13.36
C PRO A 63 -16.32 -12.06 14.74
N ALA A 64 -17.60 -12.45 14.79
CA ALA A 64 -18.29 -12.73 16.05
C ALA A 64 -17.64 -13.83 16.91
N SER A 65 -16.79 -14.67 16.30
CA SER A 65 -16.06 -15.75 16.97
C SER A 65 -14.71 -15.31 17.57
N VAL A 66 -14.30 -14.06 17.38
CA VAL A 66 -13.01 -13.56 17.90
C VAL A 66 -13.26 -12.87 19.24
N THR A 67 -12.75 -13.47 20.31
CA THR A 67 -12.56 -12.79 21.60
C THR A 67 -11.22 -12.07 21.56
N LEU A 68 -11.24 -10.75 21.66
CA LEU A 68 -10.01 -9.98 21.85
C LEU A 68 -9.42 -10.36 23.22
N GLY A 69 -8.21 -10.89 23.21
CA GLY A 69 -7.47 -11.21 24.43
C GLY A 69 -6.78 -9.98 25.02
N ASP A 70 -6.04 -10.19 26.10
CA ASP A 70 -5.17 -9.15 26.66
C ASP A 70 -4.12 -8.73 25.61
N CYS A 71 -4.02 -7.42 25.35
CA CYS A 71 -3.14 -6.86 24.33
C CYS A 71 -1.67 -7.07 24.71
N GLU A 72 -1.06 -8.18 24.29
CA GLU A 72 0.35 -8.48 24.50
C GLU A 72 1.09 -8.57 23.15
N TRP A 73 2.28 -7.98 23.11
CA TRP A 73 3.26 -8.22 22.04
C TRP A 73 4.32 -9.17 22.59
N SER A 74 4.45 -10.35 21.99
CA SER A 74 5.49 -11.34 22.32
C SER A 74 6.72 -11.21 21.44
#